data_AF-A0AAJ1UEU4-F1
#
_entry.id   AF-A0AAJ1UEU4-F1
#
_cell.length_a   1.000
_cell.length_b   1.000
_cell.length_c   1.000
_cell.angle_alpha   90.00
_cell.angle_beta   90.00
_cell.angle_gamma   90.00
#
_symmetry.space_group_name_H-M   'P 1'
#
loop_
_entity.id
_entity.type
_entity.pdbx_description
1 polymer ?
#
loop_
_entity_poly.entity_id
_entity_poly.type
_entity_poly.pdbx_seq_one_letter_code
_entity_poly.pdbx_strand_id
1 'polypeptide(L)' 'RLLAERGATVERRELVEALGEDVYEFNYAHLDTIVSRLRRRAKKAGILLPLHAIRGRGFTFAD' A
#
# COMPACT_ATOMS: atom_id res chain seq x y z
N ARG A 1 -9.38 -1.78 -1.60
CA ARG A 1 -9.22 -1.68 -0.13
C ARG A 1 -8.60 -0.35 0.28
N LEU A 2 -7.29 -0.13 0.06
CA LEU A 2 -6.55 1.05 0.55
C LEU A 2 -7.13 2.43 0.23
N LEU A 3 -7.59 2.66 -1.01
CA LEU A 3 -8.20 3.96 -1.40
C LEU A 3 -9.60 4.18 -0.81
N ALA A 4 -10.32 3.11 -0.49
CA ALA A 4 -11.66 3.19 0.07
C ALA A 4 -11.64 3.49 1.58
N GLU A 5 -10.51 3.19 2.24
CA GLU A 5 -10.29 3.38 3.68
C GLU A 5 -9.28 4.52 3.92
N ARG A 6 -9.45 5.65 3.22
CA ARG A 6 -8.65 6.87 3.45
C ARG A 6 -8.72 7.29 4.92
N GLY A 7 -7.60 7.79 5.45
CA GLY A 7 -7.43 8.12 6.87
C GLY A 7 -7.18 6.93 7.79
N ALA A 8 -7.54 5.71 7.38
CA ALA A 8 -7.29 4.50 8.16
C ALA A 8 -5.96 3.81 7.77
N THR A 9 -5.35 3.11 8.73
CA THR A 9 -4.24 2.20 8.42
C THR A 9 -4.83 0.88 7.94
N VAL A 10 -4.54 0.50 6.71
CA VAL A 10 -4.82 -0.84 6.18
C VAL A 10 -3.59 -1.71 6.40
N GLU A 11 -3.77 -2.87 7.03
CA GLU A 11 -2.66 -3.75 7.34
C GLU A 11 -2.08 -4.39 6.08
N ARG A 12 -0.79 -4.77 6.13
CA ARG A 12 -0.16 -5.46 4.99
C ARG A 12 -0.91 -6.74 4.62
N ARG A 13 -1.38 -7.48 5.61
CA ARG A 13 -2.16 -8.72 5.41
C ARG A 13 -3.43 -8.45 4.60
N GLU A 14 -4.21 -7.45 4.99
CA GLU A 14 -5.45 -7.09 4.29
C GLU A 14 -5.20 -6.64 2.85
N LEU A 15 -4.05 -6.01 2.59
CA LEU A 15 -3.65 -5.64 1.23
C LEU A 15 -3.29 -6.86 0.39
N VAL A 16 -2.62 -7.85 0.96
CA VAL A 16 -2.31 -9.11 0.29
C VAL A 16 -3.59 -9.90 -0.02
N GLU A 17 -4.51 -10.00 0.95
CA GLU A 17 -5.83 -10.62 0.72
C GLU A 17 -6.61 -9.88 -0.38
N ALA A 18 -6.58 -8.55 -0.38
CA ALA A 18 -7.23 -7.74 -1.41
C ALA A 18 -6.58 -7.85 -2.80
N LEU A 19 -5.33 -8.32 -2.88
CA LEU A 19 -4.66 -8.66 -4.14
C LEU A 19 -5.04 -10.07 -4.62
N GLY A 20 -5.77 -10.86 -3.82
CA GLY A 20 -6.12 -12.25 -4.12
C GLY A 20 -4.98 -13.23 -3.86
N GLU A 21 -3.98 -12.82 -3.08
CA GLU A 21 -2.78 -13.60 -2.79
C GLU A 21 -2.89 -14.26 -1.40
N ASP A 22 -2.13 -15.34 -1.18
CA ASP A 22 -2.07 -16.01 0.12
C ASP A 22 -1.11 -15.27 1.07
N VAL A 23 -1.62 -14.84 2.22
CA VAL A 23 -0.89 -14.08 3.24
C VAL A 23 0.27 -14.82 3.89
N TYR A 24 0.28 -16.16 3.84
CA TYR A 24 1.33 -17.00 4.41
C TYR A 24 2.47 -17.30 3.42
N GLU A 25 2.18 -17.26 2.12
CA GLU A 25 3.16 -17.49 1.05
C GLU A 25 3.68 -16.17 0.43
N PHE A 26 2.94 -15.08 0.60
CA PHE A 26 3.27 -13.82 -0.05
C PHE A 26 4.54 -13.17 0.50
N ASN A 27 5.44 -12.78 -0.40
CA ASN A 27 6.62 -12.01 -0.06
C ASN A 27 6.27 -10.54 0.21
N TYR A 28 6.21 -10.12 1.48
CA TYR A 28 5.89 -8.75 1.86
C TYR A 28 6.88 -7.68 1.31
N ALA A 29 8.11 -8.02 0.95
CA ALA A 29 9.02 -7.10 0.26
C ALA A 29 8.53 -6.76 -1.17
N HIS A 30 7.75 -7.66 -1.79
CA HIS A 30 7.06 -7.38 -3.05
C HIS A 30 5.99 -6.29 -2.85
N LEU A 31 5.24 -6.31 -1.75
CA LEU A 31 4.26 -5.24 -1.45
C LEU A 31 4.95 -3.88 -1.34
N ASP A 32 6.09 -3.79 -0.64
CA ASP A 32 6.87 -2.54 -0.56
C ASP A 32 7.37 -2.10 -1.95
N THR A 33 7.73 -3.05 -2.82
CA THR A 33 8.13 -2.78 -4.21
C THR A 33 6.97 -2.22 -5.03
N ILE A 34 5.75 -2.78 -4.90
CA ILE A 34 4.54 -2.27 -5.55
C ILE A 34 4.27 -0.83 -5.13
N VAL A 35 4.33 -0.54 -3.82
CA VAL A 35 4.11 0.81 -3.27
C VAL A 35 5.18 1.79 -3.76
N SER A 36 6.45 1.39 -3.80
CA SER A 36 7.55 2.21 -4.33
C SER A 36 7.34 2.57 -5.81
N ARG A 37 6.94 1.59 -6.62
CA ARG A 37 6.62 1.81 -8.05
C ARG A 37 5.41 2.73 -8.22
N LEU A 38 4.36 2.55 -7.41
CA LEU A 38 3.18 3.41 -7.43
C LEU A 38 3.54 4.87 -7.12
N ARG A 39 4.31 5.12 -6.07
CA ARG A 39 4.82 6.46 -5.72
C ARG A 39 5.61 7.08 -6.87
N ARG A 40 6.50 6.30 -7.50
CA ARG A 40 7.29 6.78 -8.65
C ARG A 40 6.41 7.14 -9.84
N ARG A 41 5.39 6.33 -10.15
CA ARG A 41 4.44 6.62 -11.24
C ARG A 41 3.60 7.86 -10.95
N ALA A 42 3.08 8.01 -9.74
CA ALA A 42 2.33 9.20 -9.32
C ALA A 42 3.18 10.47 -9.46
N LYS A 43 4.44 10.44 -8.98
CA LYS A 43 5.38 11.56 -9.15
C LYS A 43 5.58 11.93 -10.62
N LYS A 44 5.79 10.95 -11.51
CA LYS A 44 5.94 11.19 -12.94
C LYS A 44 4.68 11.80 -13.58
N ALA A 45 3.51 11.47 -13.06
CA ALA A 45 2.23 12.02 -13.50
C ALA A 45 1.88 13.37 -12.85
N GLY A 46 2.76 13.95 -12.01
CA GLY A 46 2.46 15.18 -11.27
C GLY A 46 1.44 15.00 -10.15
N ILE A 47 1.14 13.76 -9.76
CA ILE A 47 0.17 13.44 -8.71
C ILE A 47 0.90 13.39 -7.37
N LEU A 48 0.47 14.22 -6.42
CA LEU A 48 0.81 14.03 -5.01
C LEU A 48 0.04 12.81 -4.51
N LEU A 49 0.76 11.74 -4.19
CA LEU A 49 0.19 10.51 -3.65
C LEU A 49 0.35 10.52 -2.13
N PRO A 50 -0.70 10.78 -1.33
CA PRO A 50 -0.60 10.85 0.13
C PRO A 50 -0.54 9.44 0.75
N LEU A 51 0.22 8.53 0.13
CA LEU A 51 0.36 7.14 0.55
C LEU A 51 1.56 7.01 1.50
N HIS A 52 1.29 6.79 2.78
CA HIS A 52 2.28 6.66 3.84
C HIS A 52 2.42 5.21 4.31
N ALA A 53 3.64 4.85 4.71
CA ALA A 53 3.90 3.56 5.34
C ALA A 53 3.84 3.74 6.86
N ILE A 54 3.07 2.89 7.53
CA ILE A 54 3.00 2.81 8.99
C ILE A 54 3.91 1.64 9.40
N ARG A 55 5.02 1.98 10.07
CA ARG A 55 6.07 1.01 10.44
C ARG A 55 5.47 -0.18 11.19
N GLY A 56 5.80 -1.38 10.73
CA GLY A 56 5.32 -2.64 11.33
C GLY A 56 3.83 -2.97 11.10
N ARG A 57 3.02 -2.08 10.52
CA ARG A 57 1.57 -2.34 10.33
C ARG A 57 1.15 -2.46 8.88
N GLY A 58 1.34 -1.40 8.09
CA GLY A 58 0.79 -1.35 6.76
C GLY A 58 0.88 0.03 6.13
N PHE A 59 -0.18 0.45 5.47
CA PHE A 59 -0.20 1.68 4.71
C PHE A 59 -1.47 2.47 4.96
N THR A 60 -1.41 3.78 4.78
CA THR A 60 -2.57 4.66 4.85
C THR A 60 -2.50 5.70 3.73
N PHE A 61 -3.65 6.08 3.21
CA PHE A 61 -3.76 7.34 2.50
C PHE A 61 -4.10 8.42 3.51
N ALA A 62 -3.17 9.34 3.77
CA ALA A 62 -3.42 10.51 4.59
C ALA A 62 -4.41 11.45 3.88
N ASP A 63 -5.18 12.18 4.68
CA ASP A 63 -6.08 13.25 4.23
C ASP A 63 -5.31 14.50 3.81
#